data_AF-A0AAP3M8L3-F1
#
_entry.id   AF-A0AAP3M8L3-F1
#
_cell.length_a   1.000
_cell.length_b   1.000
_cell.length_c   1.000
_cell.angle_alpha   90.00
_cell.angle_beta   90.00
_cell.angle_gamma   90.00
#
_symmetry.space_group_name_H-M   'P 1'
#
loop_
_entity.id
_entity.type
_entity.pdbx_description
1 polymer ?
#
loop_
_entity_poly.entity_id
_entity_poly.type
_entity_poly.pdbx_seq_one_letter_code
_entity_poly.pdbx_strand_id
1 'polypeptide(L)'
;MTTYEYLISNSSPVPAEKPQPVELKLPADLKQDLLWGDTSLGQSSVLQRVNGESDGKESVYVGILVPHDGEVITVRDVESGDVIPEGIRIYDDTQEKDAVCRLDTGYFIIEMCRGTGMGEGASKWGIRHFMAKAENVDLLSSGNNAIGGFYGPFFTPENGLINPPEHVIADVDLIENGPNMSRYRLAGRIPDGLLPELQGKRFTVTFTFYRDLDLFDRVYDVDHFETEIDGRSVVDRITVGDEFEGGEGELVFDRFASYNPIPYRSGDPYAGFLKDEVRSTLSDETEVTERFAFFKELLDRDLENAHWDLYWRLFSHWENAIEPSALNRRLGHVRSLAHRASDLNDRPWVVSKDAIDVSAHEEQTVFPASSSCTAEFDSRTGRCMIWLTTQSSGAFQIVQRPQSGWVNWGTNGENECPALPIGTKIRTIYGPFGDRWRDRADESRFDGVRVAPRLS
;
A
#
# COMPACT_ATOMS: atom_id res chain seq x y z
N MET A 1 -31.75 -25.96 17.35
CA MET A 1 -30.75 -25.09 16.71
C MET A 1 -30.80 -23.77 17.42
N THR A 2 -29.64 -23.27 17.84
CA THR A 2 -29.56 -21.93 18.42
C THR A 2 -29.49 -20.96 17.26
N THR A 3 -30.47 -20.07 17.19
CA THR A 3 -30.54 -19.03 16.16
C THR A 3 -30.24 -17.70 16.84
N TYR A 4 -29.44 -16.87 16.20
CA TYR A 4 -29.10 -15.55 16.70
C TYR A 4 -29.59 -14.49 15.71
N GLU A 5 -30.16 -13.40 16.20
CA GLU A 5 -30.60 -12.28 15.36
C GLU A 5 -29.76 -11.03 15.65
N TYR A 6 -29.29 -10.39 14.58
CA TYR A 6 -28.51 -9.17 14.65
C TYR A 6 -29.08 -8.11 13.72
N LEU A 7 -28.99 -6.85 14.13
CA LEU A 7 -29.32 -5.69 13.33
C LEU A 7 -28.08 -5.20 12.59
N ILE A 8 -28.19 -5.03 11.28
CA ILE A 8 -27.22 -4.35 10.43
C ILE A 8 -27.57 -2.86 10.46
N SER A 9 -26.60 -2.04 10.85
CA SER A 9 -26.67 -0.57 10.73
C SER A 9 -25.67 -0.14 9.67
N ASN A 10 -26.13 0.65 8.70
CA ASN A 10 -25.26 1.22 7.66
C ASN A 10 -25.35 2.75 7.71
N SER A 11 -24.29 3.37 8.20
CA SER A 11 -24.16 4.82 8.36
C SER A 11 -23.59 5.54 7.14
N SER A 12 -23.35 4.81 6.03
CA SER A 12 -22.92 5.41 4.78
C SER A 12 -23.94 6.45 4.31
N PRO A 13 -23.50 7.64 3.84
CA PRO A 13 -24.39 8.64 3.26
C PRO A 13 -24.99 8.17 1.92
N VAL A 14 -24.40 7.16 1.29
CA VAL A 14 -24.84 6.54 0.05
C VAL A 14 -25.26 5.09 0.34
N PRO A 15 -26.45 4.64 -0.12
CA PRO A 15 -26.84 3.23 0.01
C PRO A 15 -25.78 2.33 -0.62
N ALA A 16 -25.40 1.25 0.05
CA ALA A 16 -24.51 0.26 -0.56
C ALA A 16 -25.22 -0.40 -1.75
N GLU A 17 -24.59 -0.35 -2.93
CA GLU A 17 -25.07 -1.07 -4.12
C GLU A 17 -24.25 -2.33 -4.39
N LYS A 18 -23.07 -2.42 -3.77
CA LYS A 18 -22.14 -3.53 -3.94
C LYS A 18 -21.98 -4.39 -2.70
N PRO A 19 -21.70 -5.69 -2.86
CA PRO A 19 -21.34 -6.55 -1.74
C PRO A 19 -20.06 -6.07 -1.04
N GLN A 20 -19.99 -6.29 0.27
CA GLN A 20 -18.90 -5.88 1.15
C GLN A 20 -18.66 -6.93 2.22
N PRO A 21 -17.45 -6.97 2.84
CA PRO A 21 -17.25 -7.80 4.01
C PRO A 21 -18.03 -7.21 5.18
N VAL A 22 -18.94 -8.01 5.74
CA VAL A 22 -19.72 -7.68 6.93
C VAL A 22 -19.23 -8.54 8.08
N GLU A 23 -18.66 -7.91 9.09
CA GLU A 23 -18.15 -8.58 10.29
C GLU A 23 -19.26 -8.69 11.35
N LEU A 24 -19.41 -9.89 11.92
CA LEU A 24 -20.34 -10.20 12.99
C LEU A 24 -19.56 -10.64 14.22
N LYS A 25 -19.76 -9.94 15.33
CA LYS A 25 -19.21 -10.30 16.64
C LYS A 25 -20.27 -10.97 17.50
N LEU A 26 -20.08 -12.27 17.75
CA LEU A 26 -21.02 -13.12 18.46
C LEU A 26 -20.50 -13.31 19.90
N PRO A 27 -21.27 -12.97 20.96
CA PRO A 27 -20.81 -13.00 22.36
C PRO A 27 -20.81 -14.43 22.94
N ALA A 28 -20.22 -15.37 22.21
CA ALA A 28 -20.06 -16.75 22.59
C ALA A 28 -18.79 -17.33 21.93
N ASP A 29 -18.20 -18.32 22.58
CA ASP A 29 -17.10 -19.10 22.03
C ASP A 29 -17.64 -20.20 21.09
N LEU A 30 -18.02 -19.79 19.88
CA LEU A 30 -18.47 -20.68 18.82
C LEU A 30 -17.26 -21.30 18.12
N LYS A 31 -17.29 -22.62 17.99
CA LYS A 31 -16.20 -23.43 17.42
C LYS A 31 -16.42 -23.82 15.96
N GLN A 32 -17.58 -23.51 15.41
CA GLN A 32 -17.92 -23.78 14.03
C GLN A 32 -17.05 -22.93 13.11
N ASP A 33 -16.39 -23.53 12.12
CA ASP A 33 -15.63 -22.75 11.13
C ASP A 33 -16.55 -21.92 10.23
N LEU A 34 -17.76 -22.42 10.00
CA LEU A 34 -18.76 -21.80 9.15
C LEU A 34 -20.11 -21.74 9.88
N LEU A 35 -20.78 -20.61 9.70
CA LEU A 35 -22.20 -20.43 10.00
C LEU A 35 -22.93 -20.01 8.73
N TRP A 36 -24.25 -20.00 8.78
CA TRP A 36 -25.10 -19.48 7.72
C TRP A 36 -25.86 -18.26 8.21
N GLY A 37 -25.88 -17.21 7.40
CA GLY A 37 -26.61 -15.97 7.65
C GLY A 37 -27.67 -15.74 6.58
N ASP A 38 -28.92 -15.58 6.99
CA ASP A 38 -30.04 -15.17 6.13
C ASP A 38 -30.51 -13.78 6.58
N THR A 39 -30.69 -12.86 5.64
CA THR A 39 -31.13 -11.50 5.95
C THR A 39 -32.63 -11.32 5.72
N SER A 40 -33.22 -10.33 6.38
CA SER A 40 -34.66 -10.01 6.23
C SER A 40 -35.05 -9.51 4.83
N LEU A 41 -34.09 -9.08 4.01
CA LEU A 41 -34.33 -8.74 2.59
C LEU A 41 -34.05 -9.91 1.63
N GLY A 42 -33.77 -11.11 2.17
CA GLY A 42 -33.61 -12.33 1.38
C GLY A 42 -32.21 -12.55 0.81
N GLN A 43 -31.18 -11.88 1.34
CA GLN A 43 -29.80 -12.23 1.05
C GLN A 43 -29.39 -13.42 1.92
N SER A 44 -28.51 -14.26 1.40
CA SER A 44 -27.88 -15.32 2.19
C SER A 44 -26.37 -15.28 2.00
N SER A 45 -25.63 -15.50 3.07
CA SER A 45 -24.17 -15.61 3.04
C SER A 45 -23.72 -16.73 3.97
N VAL A 46 -22.78 -17.55 3.50
CA VAL A 46 -21.92 -18.29 4.42
C VAL A 46 -21.16 -17.28 5.27
N LEU A 47 -20.98 -17.55 6.55
CA LEU A 47 -20.24 -16.73 7.49
C LEU A 47 -18.99 -17.51 7.87
N GLN A 48 -17.82 -16.99 7.52
CA GLN A 48 -16.53 -17.61 7.80
C GLN A 48 -16.01 -17.12 9.14
N ARG A 49 -15.64 -18.02 10.05
CA ARG A 49 -15.00 -17.66 11.32
C ARG A 49 -13.61 -17.04 11.05
N VAL A 50 -13.34 -15.91 11.70
CA VAL A 50 -12.04 -15.22 11.65
C VAL A 50 -11.24 -15.67 12.87
N ASN A 51 -10.36 -16.65 12.66
CA ASN A 51 -9.68 -17.34 13.76
C ASN A 51 -8.76 -16.44 14.58
N GLY A 52 -8.07 -15.49 13.93
CA GLY A 52 -7.17 -14.57 14.62
C GLY A 52 -7.88 -13.52 15.49
N GLU A 53 -9.19 -13.34 15.29
CA GLU A 53 -9.99 -12.30 15.96
C GLU A 53 -11.02 -12.88 16.94
N SER A 54 -11.18 -14.21 16.95
CA SER A 54 -12.08 -14.91 17.85
C SER A 54 -11.34 -15.46 19.06
N ASP A 55 -11.93 -15.34 20.25
CA ASP A 55 -11.36 -15.81 21.51
C ASP A 55 -12.36 -16.66 22.33
N GLY A 56 -12.01 -16.95 23.59
CA GLY A 56 -12.86 -17.74 24.50
C GLY A 56 -14.12 -17.02 25.01
N LYS A 57 -14.38 -15.78 24.60
CA LYS A 57 -15.52 -14.96 25.01
C LYS A 57 -16.36 -14.51 23.82
N GLU A 58 -15.73 -14.23 22.69
CA GLU A 58 -16.35 -13.70 21.48
C GLU A 58 -15.85 -14.45 20.24
N SER A 59 -16.76 -14.72 19.30
CA SER A 59 -16.40 -15.27 18.00
C SER A 59 -16.72 -14.27 16.90
N VAL A 60 -15.75 -14.03 16.05
CA VAL A 60 -15.84 -13.12 14.91
C VAL A 60 -16.07 -13.92 13.65
N TYR A 61 -17.08 -13.55 12.88
CA TYR A 61 -17.38 -14.13 11.58
C TYR A 61 -17.47 -13.04 10.52
N VAL A 62 -17.13 -13.37 9.28
CA VAL A 62 -17.26 -12.48 8.13
C VAL A 62 -18.14 -13.10 7.05
N GLY A 63 -19.16 -12.34 6.64
CA GLY A 63 -20.00 -12.62 5.48
C GLY A 63 -19.73 -11.63 4.34
N ILE A 64 -20.16 -11.98 3.12
CA ILE A 64 -20.15 -11.06 1.98
C ILE A 64 -21.60 -10.72 1.64
N LEU A 65 -22.02 -9.49 1.90
CA LEU A 65 -23.41 -9.04 1.79
C LEU A 65 -23.47 -7.61 1.25
N VAL A 66 -24.61 -7.22 0.67
CA VAL A 66 -24.92 -5.80 0.43
C VAL A 66 -25.59 -5.26 1.70
N PRO A 67 -24.91 -4.41 2.50
CA PRO A 67 -25.42 -4.01 3.81
C PRO A 67 -26.53 -2.96 3.70
N HIS A 68 -27.74 -3.29 4.15
CA HIS A 68 -28.85 -2.33 4.25
C HIS A 68 -29.10 -1.91 5.71
N ASP A 69 -29.28 -0.60 5.92
CA ASP A 69 -29.59 -0.08 7.26
C ASP A 69 -30.94 -0.61 7.77
N GLY A 70 -30.95 -1.09 9.01
CA GLY A 70 -32.13 -1.65 9.65
C GLY A 70 -32.44 -3.11 9.28
N GLU A 71 -31.63 -3.73 8.41
CA GLU A 71 -31.79 -5.12 8.02
C GLU A 71 -31.42 -6.06 9.18
N VAL A 72 -32.19 -7.15 9.35
CA VAL A 72 -31.88 -8.18 10.35
C VAL A 72 -31.20 -9.35 9.67
N ILE A 73 -30.08 -9.81 10.23
CA ILE A 73 -29.44 -11.08 9.86
C ILE A 73 -29.70 -12.14 10.93
N THR A 74 -30.22 -13.27 10.48
CA THR A 74 -30.48 -14.48 11.26
C THR A 74 -29.35 -15.46 11.03
N VAL A 75 -28.62 -15.82 12.09
CA VAL A 75 -27.45 -16.70 12.06
C VAL A 75 -27.80 -18.08 12.61
N ARG A 76 -27.42 -19.14 11.89
CA ARG A 76 -27.64 -20.54 12.23
C ARG A 76 -26.45 -21.43 11.83
N ASP A 77 -26.45 -22.69 12.30
CA ASP A 77 -25.53 -23.70 11.79
C ASP A 77 -25.79 -23.97 10.29
N VAL A 78 -24.74 -24.36 9.56
CA VAL A 78 -24.82 -24.77 8.15
C VAL A 78 -25.55 -26.11 8.03
N GLU A 79 -26.43 -26.22 7.04
CA GLU A 79 -27.25 -27.40 6.75
C GLU A 79 -26.91 -28.02 5.38
N SER A 80 -27.31 -29.27 5.15
CA SER A 80 -26.95 -30.03 3.93
C SER A 80 -27.45 -29.42 2.61
N GLY A 81 -28.38 -28.47 2.65
CA GLY A 81 -28.89 -27.76 1.47
C GLY A 81 -28.18 -26.45 1.18
N ASP A 82 -27.32 -25.97 2.08
CA ASP A 82 -26.63 -24.70 1.94
C ASP A 82 -25.48 -24.82 0.92
N VAL A 83 -25.36 -23.81 0.06
CA VAL A 83 -24.32 -23.77 -0.97
C VAL A 83 -23.12 -23.01 -0.40
N ILE A 84 -22.06 -23.74 -0.09
CA ILE A 84 -20.78 -23.17 0.34
C ILE A 84 -19.93 -22.87 -0.90
N PRO A 85 -19.54 -21.61 -1.15
CA PRO A 85 -18.68 -21.27 -2.28
C PRO A 85 -17.27 -21.87 -2.14
N GLU A 86 -16.61 -22.13 -3.26
CA GLU A 86 -15.28 -22.76 -3.30
C GLU A 86 -14.14 -21.88 -2.72
N GLY A 87 -14.41 -20.59 -2.47
CA GLY A 87 -13.44 -19.64 -1.92
C GLY A 87 -12.55 -18.99 -2.97
N ILE A 88 -11.46 -18.38 -2.52
CA ILE A 88 -10.44 -17.79 -3.39
C ILE A 88 -9.60 -18.92 -4.00
N ARG A 89 -9.52 -18.96 -5.33
CA ARG A 89 -8.77 -20.00 -6.04
C ARG A 89 -7.29 -19.65 -6.08
N ILE A 90 -6.43 -20.65 -5.91
CA ILE A 90 -4.99 -20.54 -6.14
C ILE A 90 -4.66 -21.22 -7.47
N TYR A 91 -3.91 -20.56 -8.35
CA TYR A 91 -3.41 -21.18 -9.57
C TYR A 91 -2.17 -22.03 -9.31
N ASP A 92 -1.99 -23.05 -10.15
CA ASP A 92 -0.82 -23.93 -10.11
C ASP A 92 0.43 -23.29 -10.74
N ASP A 93 0.24 -22.21 -11.50
CA ASP A 93 1.31 -21.45 -12.17
C ASP A 93 1.52 -20.08 -11.54
N THR A 94 2.76 -19.60 -11.61
CA THR A 94 3.17 -18.24 -11.21
C THR A 94 3.99 -17.61 -12.33
N GLN A 95 4.01 -16.28 -12.39
CA GLN A 95 4.83 -15.50 -13.34
C GLN A 95 6.24 -15.33 -12.80
N GLU A 96 6.36 -14.92 -11.55
CA GLU A 96 7.63 -14.68 -10.87
C GLU A 96 8.17 -15.96 -10.20
N LYS A 97 9.50 -16.07 -10.16
CA LYS A 97 10.20 -17.25 -9.58
C LYS A 97 10.10 -17.30 -8.07
N ASP A 98 9.95 -16.14 -7.46
CA ASP A 98 9.90 -15.88 -6.03
C ASP A 98 8.45 -15.68 -5.55
N ALA A 99 7.47 -15.84 -6.45
CA ALA A 99 6.06 -15.90 -6.12
C ALA A 99 5.77 -16.96 -5.04
N VAL A 100 4.82 -16.62 -4.18
CA VAL A 100 4.32 -17.49 -3.11
C VAL A 100 2.95 -18.03 -3.49
N CYS A 101 2.09 -17.19 -4.07
CA CYS A 101 0.80 -17.61 -4.60
C CYS A 101 0.32 -16.68 -5.69
N ARG A 102 -0.44 -17.26 -6.62
CA ARG A 102 -1.22 -16.53 -7.62
C ARG A 102 -2.70 -16.82 -7.37
N LEU A 103 -3.44 -15.79 -6.99
CA LEU A 103 -4.80 -15.86 -6.49
C LEU A 103 -5.78 -15.37 -7.55
N ASP A 104 -6.90 -16.07 -7.68
CA ASP A 104 -8.10 -15.61 -8.36
C ASP A 104 -9.18 -15.39 -7.28
N THR A 105 -9.43 -14.12 -6.95
CA THR A 105 -10.45 -13.76 -5.96
C THR A 105 -11.86 -13.83 -6.52
N GLY A 106 -12.03 -14.09 -7.81
CA GLY A 106 -13.30 -13.95 -8.53
C GLY A 106 -13.45 -12.58 -9.20
N TYR A 107 -12.84 -11.53 -8.63
CA TYR A 107 -12.77 -10.18 -9.22
C TYR A 107 -11.35 -9.82 -9.67
N PHE A 108 -10.33 -10.16 -8.87
CA PHE A 108 -8.92 -9.90 -9.15
C PHE A 108 -8.14 -11.17 -9.46
N ILE A 109 -7.12 -11.03 -10.31
CA ILE A 109 -5.97 -11.93 -10.35
C ILE A 109 -4.80 -11.21 -9.69
N ILE A 110 -4.20 -11.84 -8.69
CA ILE A 110 -3.16 -11.24 -7.83
C ILE A 110 -2.00 -12.21 -7.72
N GLU A 111 -0.76 -11.75 -7.89
CA GLU A 111 0.42 -12.56 -7.56
C GLU A 111 1.20 -11.93 -6.41
N MET A 112 1.32 -12.67 -5.31
CA MET A 112 2.11 -12.27 -4.16
C MET A 112 3.50 -12.88 -4.20
N CYS A 113 4.52 -12.05 -3.99
CA CYS A 113 5.93 -12.42 -4.03
C CYS A 113 6.65 -12.07 -2.72
N ARG A 114 7.70 -12.85 -2.45
CA ARG A 114 8.59 -12.69 -1.29
C ARG A 114 9.65 -11.62 -1.57
N GLY A 115 10.24 -11.04 -0.52
CA GLY A 115 11.42 -10.19 -0.67
C GLY A 115 12.68 -11.03 -0.77
N THR A 116 13.45 -10.87 -1.84
CA THR A 116 14.68 -11.67 -2.09
C THR A 116 15.97 -10.98 -1.62
N GLY A 117 15.91 -9.67 -1.35
CA GLY A 117 17.02 -8.90 -0.79
C GLY A 117 18.19 -8.60 -1.75
N MET A 118 18.02 -8.78 -3.07
CA MET A 118 19.13 -8.61 -4.04
C MET A 118 19.40 -7.14 -4.40
N GLY A 119 18.57 -6.19 -3.92
CA GLY A 119 18.75 -4.78 -4.24
C GLY A 119 18.38 -4.42 -5.67
N GLU A 120 17.45 -5.14 -6.31
CA GLU A 120 17.02 -4.89 -7.70
C GLU A 120 15.49 -4.78 -7.74
N GLY A 121 14.93 -4.17 -8.80
CA GLY A 121 13.47 -4.08 -8.95
C GLY A 121 12.75 -5.43 -8.88
N ALA A 122 13.37 -6.49 -9.40
CA ALA A 122 12.87 -7.87 -9.29
C ALA A 122 12.95 -8.47 -7.87
N SER A 123 13.54 -7.75 -6.90
CA SER A 123 13.55 -8.10 -5.47
C SER A 123 12.47 -7.40 -4.66
N LYS A 124 11.63 -6.56 -5.30
CA LYS A 124 10.43 -6.01 -4.67
C LYS A 124 9.49 -7.15 -4.27
N TRP A 125 8.57 -6.84 -3.38
CA TRP A 125 7.78 -7.82 -2.66
C TRP A 125 6.38 -7.29 -2.39
N GLY A 126 5.47 -8.16 -1.97
CA GLY A 126 4.05 -7.82 -1.87
C GLY A 126 3.32 -8.28 -3.12
N ILE A 127 2.45 -7.46 -3.68
CA ILE A 127 1.71 -7.80 -4.90
C ILE A 127 2.51 -7.31 -6.10
N ARG A 128 3.07 -8.22 -6.92
CA ARG A 128 3.88 -7.89 -8.12
C ARG A 128 3.11 -8.03 -9.43
N HIS A 129 1.95 -8.66 -9.41
CA HIS A 129 0.99 -8.64 -10.52
C HIS A 129 -0.41 -8.40 -9.97
N PHE A 130 -1.12 -7.46 -10.56
CA PHE A 130 -2.45 -7.07 -10.11
C PHE A 130 -3.34 -6.72 -11.29
N MET A 131 -4.42 -7.47 -11.46
CA MET A 131 -5.33 -7.33 -12.59
C MET A 131 -6.78 -7.52 -12.14
N ALA A 132 -7.68 -6.62 -12.55
CA ALA A 132 -9.11 -6.93 -12.53
C ALA A 132 -9.44 -7.87 -13.69
N LYS A 133 -10.12 -8.98 -13.41
CA LYS A 133 -10.41 -10.04 -14.40
C LYS A 133 -11.18 -9.55 -15.61
N ALA A 134 -12.16 -8.68 -15.39
CA ALA A 134 -13.00 -8.14 -16.46
C ALA A 134 -12.21 -7.21 -17.40
N GLU A 135 -11.16 -6.57 -16.89
CA GLU A 135 -10.34 -5.64 -17.65
C GLU A 135 -9.22 -6.34 -18.41
N ASN A 136 -8.68 -7.42 -17.82
CA ASN A 136 -7.58 -8.18 -18.39
C ASN A 136 -6.33 -7.32 -18.69
N VAL A 137 -6.05 -6.37 -17.81
CA VAL A 137 -4.86 -5.52 -17.81
C VAL A 137 -4.14 -5.67 -16.48
N ASP A 138 -2.88 -6.10 -16.54
CA ASP A 138 -1.99 -6.14 -15.39
C ASP A 138 -1.37 -4.75 -15.18
N LEU A 139 -1.60 -4.16 -14.01
CA LEU A 139 -1.08 -2.83 -13.65
C LEU A 139 0.41 -2.85 -13.29
N LEU A 140 1.01 -4.03 -13.19
CA LEU A 140 2.38 -4.28 -12.76
C LEU A 140 3.09 -5.26 -13.72
N SER A 141 2.89 -5.07 -15.02
CA SER A 141 3.22 -6.09 -16.03
C SER A 141 4.69 -6.52 -16.09
N SER A 142 5.65 -5.69 -15.65
CA SER A 142 7.07 -6.05 -15.67
C SER A 142 7.51 -6.87 -14.46
N GLY A 143 6.70 -6.89 -13.40
CA GLY A 143 7.07 -7.43 -12.11
C GLY A 143 8.14 -6.62 -11.37
N ASN A 144 8.63 -5.48 -11.86
CA ASN A 144 9.68 -4.69 -11.19
C ASN A 144 9.15 -3.60 -10.24
N ASN A 145 7.83 -3.50 -10.14
CA ASN A 145 7.10 -2.65 -9.20
C ASN A 145 6.16 -3.51 -8.37
N ALA A 146 5.67 -2.95 -7.26
CA ALA A 146 4.77 -3.67 -6.39
C ALA A 146 3.72 -2.76 -5.74
N ILE A 147 2.57 -3.37 -5.47
CA ILE A 147 1.58 -2.85 -4.53
C ILE A 147 1.89 -3.41 -3.15
N GLY A 148 1.77 -2.53 -2.16
CA GLY A 148 2.01 -2.86 -0.78
C GLY A 148 3.48 -2.77 -0.38
N GLY A 149 4.31 -2.09 -1.19
CA GLY A 149 5.70 -1.81 -0.88
C GLY A 149 5.80 -1.09 0.46
N PHE A 150 6.66 -1.60 1.35
CA PHE A 150 7.07 -0.91 2.56
C PHE A 150 8.49 -0.44 2.33
N TYR A 151 8.64 0.88 2.26
CA TYR A 151 9.93 1.50 2.00
C TYR A 151 10.68 1.75 3.32
N GLY A 152 10.25 1.09 4.41
CA GLY A 152 10.72 1.35 5.77
C GLY A 152 10.11 2.64 6.32
N PRO A 153 10.52 3.09 7.51
CA PRO A 153 10.03 4.35 8.03
C PRO A 153 10.34 5.55 7.12
N PHE A 154 11.07 5.43 6.01
CA PHE A 154 11.38 6.58 5.16
C PHE A 154 11.64 6.19 3.70
N PHE A 155 10.97 6.86 2.74
CA PHE A 155 11.25 6.66 1.31
C PHE A 155 12.67 7.11 0.95
N THR A 156 13.21 8.15 1.60
CA THR A 156 14.45 8.75 1.04
C THR A 156 15.29 9.71 1.88
N PRO A 157 15.01 10.19 3.10
CA PRO A 157 15.84 11.24 3.71
C PRO A 157 17.29 10.78 3.98
N GLU A 158 17.56 9.48 3.91
CA GLU A 158 18.70 8.88 4.59
C GLU A 158 19.35 7.70 3.88
N ASN A 159 19.13 7.49 2.57
CA ASN A 159 19.68 6.31 1.87
C ASN A 159 21.15 6.04 2.18
N GLY A 160 21.41 5.02 3.02
CA GLY A 160 22.71 4.73 3.63
C GLY A 160 22.73 4.75 5.16
N LEU A 161 22.08 5.73 5.78
CA LEU A 161 21.77 5.70 7.21
C LEU A 161 20.59 4.78 7.53
N ILE A 162 19.76 4.48 6.52
CA ILE A 162 18.75 3.42 6.46
C ILE A 162 18.90 2.73 5.11
N ASN A 163 18.85 1.40 5.05
CA ASN A 163 19.10 0.67 3.81
C ASN A 163 17.84 0.57 2.93
N PRO A 164 18.01 0.50 1.59
CA PRO A 164 16.91 0.36 0.64
C PRO A 164 16.01 -0.85 0.91
N PRO A 165 14.68 -0.74 0.66
CA PRO A 165 13.73 -1.83 0.83
C PRO A 165 13.95 -3.01 -0.12
N GLU A 166 14.66 -2.83 -1.24
CA GLU A 166 15.04 -3.89 -2.16
C GLU A 166 16.05 -4.88 -1.55
N HIS A 167 16.68 -4.52 -0.43
CA HIS A 167 17.51 -5.43 0.38
C HIS A 167 16.74 -6.17 1.47
N VAL A 168 15.43 -5.93 1.59
CA VAL A 168 14.58 -6.67 2.52
C VAL A 168 14.44 -8.12 2.05
N ILE A 169 14.73 -9.04 2.98
CA ILE A 169 14.30 -10.43 2.89
C ILE A 169 13.01 -10.56 3.68
N ALA A 170 11.94 -10.96 3.01
CA ALA A 170 10.62 -11.12 3.61
C ALA A 170 9.92 -12.35 3.05
N ASP A 171 9.22 -13.07 3.91
CA ASP A 171 8.45 -14.26 3.56
C ASP A 171 6.95 -13.97 3.66
N VAL A 172 6.14 -14.76 2.95
CA VAL A 172 4.66 -14.65 2.98
C VAL A 172 4.06 -15.95 3.49
N ASP A 173 3.28 -15.84 4.57
CA ASP A 173 2.55 -16.94 5.19
C ASP A 173 1.04 -16.79 4.97
N LEU A 174 0.35 -17.88 4.67
CA LEU A 174 -1.11 -17.96 4.72
C LEU A 174 -1.56 -18.07 6.18
N ILE A 175 -2.31 -17.07 6.66
CA ILE A 175 -2.77 -16.98 8.06
C ILE A 175 -4.22 -17.47 8.20
N GLU A 176 -5.08 -17.10 7.25
CA GLU A 176 -6.47 -17.55 7.23
C GLU A 176 -6.88 -17.90 5.81
N ASN A 177 -7.67 -18.96 5.66
CA ASN A 177 -8.23 -19.36 4.39
C ASN A 177 -9.65 -19.87 4.59
N GLY A 178 -10.59 -19.39 3.77
CA GLY A 178 -11.96 -19.86 3.81
C GLY A 178 -12.78 -19.36 2.63
N PRO A 179 -14.10 -19.60 2.65
CA PRO A 179 -14.94 -19.37 1.48
C PRO A 179 -15.13 -17.90 1.14
N ASN A 180 -15.00 -16.98 2.09
CA ASN A 180 -15.25 -15.54 1.86
C ASN A 180 -13.96 -14.71 1.82
N MET A 181 -12.94 -15.10 2.57
CA MET A 181 -11.68 -14.38 2.61
C MET A 181 -10.47 -15.27 2.85
N SER A 182 -9.33 -14.79 2.39
CA SER A 182 -8.01 -15.32 2.71
C SER A 182 -7.12 -14.19 3.23
N ARG A 183 -6.32 -14.48 4.25
CA ARG A 183 -5.42 -13.53 4.90
C ARG A 183 -3.99 -14.02 4.80
N TYR A 184 -3.12 -13.18 4.29
CA TYR A 184 -1.69 -13.45 4.13
C TYR A 184 -0.89 -12.45 4.97
N ARG A 185 0.17 -12.93 5.60
CA ARG A 185 1.12 -12.08 6.32
C ARG A 185 2.45 -12.14 5.62
N LEU A 186 2.87 -11.00 5.08
CA LEU A 186 4.25 -10.79 4.69
C LEU A 186 5.02 -10.31 5.92
N ALA A 187 6.17 -10.91 6.22
CA ALA A 187 6.98 -10.56 7.39
C ALA A 187 8.46 -10.50 7.02
N GLY A 188 9.15 -9.48 7.51
CA GLY A 188 10.56 -9.28 7.22
C GLY A 188 11.30 -8.54 8.33
N ARG A 189 12.61 -8.38 8.11
CA ARG A 189 13.48 -7.52 8.93
C ARG A 189 13.92 -6.34 8.08
N ILE A 190 13.87 -5.15 8.65
CA ILE A 190 14.40 -3.94 8.02
C ILE A 190 15.94 -4.06 8.00
N PRO A 191 16.62 -3.91 6.85
CA PRO A 191 18.07 -4.00 6.79
C PRO A 191 18.71 -2.81 7.53
N ASP A 192 19.76 -3.07 8.31
CA ASP A 192 20.35 -2.07 9.20
C ASP A 192 21.19 -1.04 8.45
N GLY A 193 20.80 0.22 8.50
CA GLY A 193 21.67 1.33 8.09
C GLY A 193 22.54 1.85 9.24
N LEU A 194 23.10 3.05 9.05
CA LEU A 194 23.98 3.69 10.03
C LEU A 194 23.26 4.29 11.27
N LEU A 195 21.94 4.50 11.28
CA LEU A 195 21.22 4.99 12.47
C LEU A 195 20.98 3.89 13.50
N PRO A 196 21.66 3.91 14.68
CA PRO A 196 21.56 2.82 15.66
C PRO A 196 20.14 2.63 16.22
N GLU A 197 19.37 3.69 16.39
CA GLU A 197 18.02 3.66 16.93
C GLU A 197 17.01 2.94 16.02
N LEU A 198 17.35 2.79 14.73
CA LEU A 198 16.52 2.12 13.72
C LEU A 198 16.98 0.70 13.39
N GLN A 199 18.05 0.21 14.03
CA GLN A 199 18.56 -1.14 13.78
C GLN A 199 17.70 -2.22 14.41
N GLY A 200 17.69 -3.41 13.79
CA GLY A 200 17.07 -4.61 14.34
C GLY A 200 15.54 -4.64 14.26
N LYS A 201 14.91 -3.68 13.59
CA LYS A 201 13.46 -3.57 13.50
C LYS A 201 12.88 -4.62 12.55
N ARG A 202 11.70 -5.12 12.91
CA ARG A 202 10.89 -6.04 12.11
C ARG A 202 9.62 -5.33 11.65
N PHE A 203 9.05 -5.86 10.59
CA PHE A 203 7.75 -5.42 10.10
C PHE A 203 6.90 -6.60 9.64
N THR A 204 5.60 -6.38 9.59
CA THR A 204 4.64 -7.24 8.93
C THR A 204 3.65 -6.44 8.11
N VAL A 205 3.24 -6.99 6.97
CA VAL A 205 2.10 -6.51 6.20
C VAL A 205 1.06 -7.62 6.16
N THR A 206 -0.12 -7.35 6.70
CA THR A 206 -1.23 -8.31 6.66
C THR A 206 -2.18 -7.92 5.53
N PHE A 207 -2.22 -8.70 4.45
CA PHE A 207 -3.17 -8.56 3.35
C PHE A 207 -4.41 -9.42 3.61
N THR A 208 -5.59 -8.86 3.38
CA THR A 208 -6.87 -9.58 3.43
C THR A 208 -7.57 -9.42 2.10
N PHE A 209 -7.74 -10.54 1.38
CA PHE A 209 -8.46 -10.60 0.11
C PHE A 209 -9.84 -11.20 0.33
N TYR A 210 -10.83 -10.67 -0.39
CA TYR A 210 -12.21 -11.09 -0.30
C TYR A 210 -12.69 -11.69 -1.61
N ARG A 211 -13.55 -12.70 -1.51
CA ARG A 211 -14.15 -13.36 -2.67
C ARG A 211 -15.12 -12.41 -3.38
N ASP A 212 -14.99 -12.34 -4.70
CA ASP A 212 -15.85 -11.60 -5.64
C ASP A 212 -15.98 -10.09 -5.37
N LEU A 213 -15.05 -9.50 -4.61
CA LEU A 213 -15.07 -8.07 -4.28
C LEU A 213 -14.05 -7.26 -5.08
N ASP A 214 -14.40 -6.01 -5.33
CA ASP A 214 -13.56 -4.99 -5.97
C ASP A 214 -12.61 -4.29 -4.99
N LEU A 215 -12.33 -4.92 -3.85
CA LEU A 215 -11.48 -4.37 -2.80
C LEU A 215 -10.65 -5.44 -2.09
N PHE A 216 -9.56 -5.00 -1.47
CA PHE A 216 -8.79 -5.75 -0.49
C PHE A 216 -8.25 -4.81 0.58
N ASP A 217 -7.94 -5.36 1.76
CA ASP A 217 -7.46 -4.58 2.90
C ASP A 217 -6.00 -4.96 3.21
N ARG A 218 -5.21 -4.00 3.70
CA ARG A 218 -3.86 -4.23 4.20
C ARG A 218 -3.56 -3.41 5.47
N VAL A 219 -2.71 -3.94 6.33
CA VAL A 219 -2.24 -3.27 7.56
C VAL A 219 -0.74 -3.49 7.71
N TYR A 220 -0.03 -2.44 8.09
CA TYR A 220 1.41 -2.47 8.36
C TYR A 220 1.64 -2.35 9.86
N ASP A 221 2.37 -3.32 10.41
CA ASP A 221 2.88 -3.28 11.78
C ASP A 221 4.40 -3.28 11.73
N VAL A 222 5.04 -2.40 12.50
CA VAL A 222 6.49 -2.30 12.59
C VAL A 222 6.86 -2.20 14.07
N ASP A 223 7.99 -2.78 14.45
CA ASP A 223 8.53 -2.58 15.79
C ASP A 223 8.65 -1.09 16.11
N HIS A 224 8.27 -0.71 17.34
CA HIS A 224 8.30 0.68 17.78
C HIS A 224 9.66 1.34 17.50
N PHE A 225 9.62 2.59 17.02
CA PHE A 225 10.80 3.41 16.84
C PHE A 225 10.50 4.91 17.01
N GLU A 226 11.56 5.64 17.32
CA GLU A 226 11.56 7.10 17.42
C GLU A 226 12.87 7.62 16.81
N THR A 227 12.77 8.66 15.99
CA THR A 227 13.93 9.37 15.43
C THR A 227 13.54 10.83 15.10
N GLU A 228 14.45 11.60 14.51
CA GLU A 228 14.24 12.98 14.13
C GLU A 228 14.52 13.19 12.64
N ILE A 229 13.57 13.80 11.93
CA ILE A 229 13.76 14.26 10.56
C ILE A 229 13.44 15.73 10.47
N ASP A 230 14.39 16.49 9.94
CA ASP A 230 14.22 17.92 9.73
C ASP A 230 13.87 18.68 11.02
N GLY A 231 14.51 18.27 12.14
CA GLY A 231 14.20 18.81 13.46
C GLY A 231 12.84 18.41 14.04
N ARG A 232 12.11 17.49 13.39
CA ARG A 232 10.78 17.03 13.79
C ARG A 232 10.85 15.59 14.28
N SER A 233 10.23 15.31 15.41
CA SER A 233 10.10 13.95 15.93
C SER A 233 9.24 13.10 14.99
N VAL A 234 9.76 11.92 14.67
CA VAL A 234 9.06 10.86 13.95
C VAL A 234 8.91 9.70 14.91
N VAL A 235 7.66 9.40 15.28
CA VAL A 235 7.30 8.29 16.17
C VAL A 235 6.29 7.42 15.44
N ASP A 236 6.66 6.18 15.19
CA ASP A 236 5.77 5.14 14.63
C ASP A 236 5.00 5.58 13.36
N ARG A 237 5.68 6.31 12.46
CA ARG A 237 5.16 6.71 11.14
C ARG A 237 6.01 6.15 10.02
N ILE A 238 5.38 5.58 9.01
CA ILE A 238 6.04 4.85 7.93
C ILE A 238 5.77 5.47 6.57
N THR A 239 6.65 5.13 5.62
CA THR A 239 6.37 5.34 4.21
C THR A 239 5.99 4.02 3.57
N VAL A 240 4.79 3.99 3.01
CA VAL A 240 4.33 2.92 2.12
C VAL A 240 4.02 3.52 0.76
N GLY A 241 4.11 2.71 -0.28
CA GLY A 241 3.83 3.13 -1.64
C GLY A 241 3.20 2.00 -2.44
N ASP A 242 2.26 2.37 -3.31
CA ASP A 242 1.87 1.52 -4.43
C ASP A 242 2.46 2.12 -5.70
N GLU A 243 3.18 1.29 -6.45
CA GLU A 243 3.74 1.64 -7.75
C GLU A 243 2.93 0.98 -8.85
N PHE A 244 2.90 1.59 -10.03
CA PHE A 244 2.20 1.04 -11.20
C PHE A 244 2.94 1.35 -12.51
N GLU A 245 2.62 0.58 -13.55
CA GLU A 245 3.30 0.61 -14.84
C GLU A 245 2.31 0.63 -16.01
N GLY A 246 2.26 1.74 -16.75
CA GLY A 246 1.50 1.84 -18.00
C GLY A 246 2.28 1.47 -19.26
N GLY A 247 3.62 1.44 -19.16
CA GLY A 247 4.54 1.32 -20.29
C GLY A 247 4.97 2.67 -20.86
N GLU A 248 5.99 2.66 -21.72
CA GLU A 248 6.57 3.88 -22.30
C GLU A 248 5.50 4.72 -23.02
N GLY A 249 5.34 5.97 -22.58
CA GLY A 249 4.38 6.93 -23.14
C GLY A 249 2.96 6.87 -22.54
N GLU A 250 2.66 5.90 -21.68
CA GLU A 250 1.30 5.64 -21.18
C GLU A 250 1.28 5.57 -19.65
N LEU A 251 0.26 6.15 -19.02
CA LEU A 251 0.04 6.05 -17.57
C LEU A 251 -1.17 5.15 -17.30
N VAL A 252 -1.09 4.32 -16.25
CA VAL A 252 -2.28 3.59 -15.78
C VAL A 252 -3.30 4.51 -15.11
N PHE A 253 -2.84 5.62 -14.55
CA PHE A 253 -3.61 6.69 -13.91
C PHE A 253 -2.97 8.03 -14.27
N ASP A 254 -3.77 8.97 -14.76
CA ASP A 254 -3.33 10.31 -15.18
C ASP A 254 -3.83 11.42 -14.25
N ARG A 255 -4.64 11.08 -13.24
CA ARG A 255 -5.20 12.02 -12.28
C ARG A 255 -5.04 11.52 -10.86
N PHE A 256 -4.70 12.43 -9.96
CA PHE A 256 -4.74 12.21 -8.51
C PHE A 256 -5.81 13.10 -7.87
N ALA A 257 -6.60 12.54 -6.96
CA ALA A 257 -7.65 13.25 -6.25
C ALA A 257 -7.66 12.89 -4.77
N SER A 258 -8.24 13.78 -3.97
CA SER A 258 -8.53 13.58 -2.57
C SER A 258 -10.00 13.86 -2.29
N TYR A 259 -10.53 13.24 -1.24
CA TYR A 259 -11.95 13.32 -0.94
C TYR A 259 -12.35 14.77 -0.65
N ASN A 260 -11.54 15.44 0.16
CA ASN A 260 -11.62 16.86 0.42
C ASN A 260 -10.63 17.64 -0.47
N PRO A 261 -10.90 18.91 -0.79
CA PRO A 261 -9.89 19.78 -1.40
C PRO A 261 -8.64 19.83 -0.52
N ILE A 262 -7.47 19.59 -1.12
CA ILE A 262 -6.20 19.59 -0.39
C ILE A 262 -5.19 20.54 -1.01
N PRO A 263 -4.41 21.25 -0.17
CA PRO A 263 -3.25 21.99 -0.65
C PRO A 263 -2.15 21.01 -1.08
N TYR A 264 -1.38 21.39 -2.09
CA TYR A 264 -0.20 20.66 -2.56
C TYR A 264 0.88 21.62 -3.08
N ARG A 265 2.11 21.12 -3.22
CA ARG A 265 3.20 21.78 -3.95
C ARG A 265 3.78 20.84 -5.02
N SER A 266 4.27 21.43 -6.11
CA SER A 266 4.84 20.71 -7.26
C SER A 266 6.35 20.64 -7.20
N GLY A 267 6.96 19.61 -7.79
CA GLY A 267 8.42 19.40 -7.78
C GLY A 267 8.92 18.68 -6.53
N ASP A 268 10.05 18.01 -6.64
CA ASP A 268 10.71 17.14 -5.68
C ASP A 268 12.16 17.61 -5.42
N PRO A 269 12.34 18.55 -4.46
CA PRO A 269 13.66 19.09 -4.16
C PRO A 269 14.68 18.01 -3.77
N TYR A 270 14.22 16.96 -3.09
CA TYR A 270 15.10 15.89 -2.64
C TYR A 270 15.69 15.13 -3.84
N ALA A 271 14.84 14.74 -4.79
CA ALA A 271 15.26 14.05 -6.01
C ALA A 271 16.32 14.84 -6.79
N GLY A 272 16.13 16.16 -6.93
CA GLY A 272 17.09 17.06 -7.59
C GLY A 272 18.46 17.10 -6.90
N PHE A 273 18.50 17.34 -5.59
CA PHE A 273 19.77 17.41 -4.85
C PHE A 273 20.46 16.06 -4.73
N LEU A 274 19.72 14.95 -4.64
CA LEU A 274 20.30 13.62 -4.66
C LEU A 274 21.02 13.36 -5.99
N LYS A 275 20.39 13.71 -7.11
CA LYS A 275 21.00 13.54 -8.45
C LYS A 275 22.31 14.33 -8.58
N ASP A 276 22.35 15.55 -8.05
CA ASP A 276 23.58 16.35 -8.03
C ASP A 276 24.67 15.74 -7.14
N GLU A 277 24.30 15.18 -5.98
CA GLU A 277 25.26 14.49 -5.12
C GLU A 277 25.76 13.19 -5.75
N VAL A 278 24.94 12.46 -6.51
CA VAL A 278 25.41 11.31 -7.32
C VAL A 278 26.49 11.77 -8.30
N ARG A 279 26.24 12.82 -9.09
CA ARG A 279 27.23 13.38 -10.04
C ARG A 279 28.54 13.74 -9.33
N SER A 280 28.43 14.46 -8.22
CA SER A 280 29.57 14.87 -7.39
C SER A 280 30.36 13.66 -6.90
N THR A 281 29.67 12.63 -6.40
CA THR A 281 30.27 11.40 -5.89
C THR A 281 31.02 10.64 -6.99
N LEU A 282 30.42 10.46 -8.18
CA LEU A 282 31.06 9.75 -9.30
C LEU A 282 32.32 10.45 -9.81
N SER A 283 32.36 11.78 -9.69
CA SER A 283 33.53 12.60 -10.05
C SER A 283 34.66 12.58 -9.02
N ASP A 284 34.40 12.10 -7.81
CA ASP A 284 35.37 12.02 -6.73
C ASP A 284 36.26 10.78 -6.89
N GLU A 285 37.56 10.99 -7.16
CA GLU A 285 38.53 9.90 -7.34
C GLU A 285 39.00 9.28 -6.00
N THR A 286 38.51 9.76 -4.86
CA THR A 286 38.94 9.25 -3.54
C THR A 286 38.29 7.93 -3.14
N GLU A 287 37.11 7.60 -3.68
CA GLU A 287 36.43 6.32 -3.44
C GLU A 287 36.97 5.26 -4.40
N VAL A 288 37.56 4.19 -3.84
CA VAL A 288 38.29 3.17 -4.61
C VAL A 288 37.79 1.75 -4.36
N THR A 289 36.60 1.59 -3.77
CA THR A 289 36.02 0.27 -3.54
C THR A 289 35.62 -0.39 -4.87
N GLU A 290 35.69 -1.73 -4.93
CA GLU A 290 35.23 -2.47 -6.12
C GLU A 290 33.74 -2.22 -6.40
N ARG A 291 32.93 -2.08 -5.34
CA ARG A 291 31.50 -1.81 -5.46
C ARG A 291 31.23 -0.40 -5.99
N PHE A 292 32.02 0.60 -5.59
CA PHE A 292 31.93 1.94 -6.17
C PHE A 292 32.24 1.93 -7.67
N ALA A 293 33.30 1.23 -8.08
CA ALA A 293 33.65 1.10 -9.50
C ALA A 293 32.51 0.48 -10.33
N PHE A 294 31.81 -0.52 -9.77
CA PHE A 294 30.61 -1.11 -10.38
C PHE A 294 29.50 -0.08 -10.60
N PHE A 295 29.14 0.71 -9.58
CA PHE A 295 28.10 1.74 -9.72
C PHE A 295 28.53 2.87 -10.66
N LYS A 296 29.81 3.26 -10.63
CA LYS A 296 30.36 4.26 -11.54
C LYS A 296 30.21 3.83 -12.99
N GLU A 297 30.53 2.57 -13.33
CA GLU A 297 30.34 2.06 -14.68
C GLU A 297 28.86 2.08 -15.13
N LEU A 298 27.93 1.74 -14.23
CA LEU A 298 26.50 1.73 -14.55
C LEU A 298 25.94 3.15 -14.74
N LEU A 299 26.33 4.08 -13.87
CA LEU A 299 25.79 5.44 -13.82
C LEU A 299 26.48 6.41 -14.80
N ASP A 300 27.74 6.18 -15.17
CA ASP A 300 28.45 7.01 -16.14
C ASP A 300 27.88 6.88 -17.57
N ARG A 301 27.17 5.78 -17.87
CA ARG A 301 26.63 5.50 -19.21
C ARG A 301 25.41 6.36 -19.56
N ASP A 302 24.50 6.55 -18.60
CA ASP A 302 23.28 7.33 -18.79
C ASP A 302 22.67 7.71 -17.43
N LEU A 303 23.26 8.72 -16.79
CA LEU A 303 22.77 9.17 -15.49
C LEU A 303 21.34 9.72 -15.59
N GLU A 304 20.95 10.31 -16.70
CA GLU A 304 19.63 10.95 -16.84
C GLU A 304 18.48 9.93 -16.88
N ASN A 305 18.72 8.76 -17.46
CA ASN A 305 17.74 7.67 -17.56
C ASN A 305 18.00 6.50 -16.60
N ALA A 306 19.00 6.61 -15.71
CA ALA A 306 19.27 5.59 -14.71
C ALA A 306 18.07 5.38 -13.78
N HIS A 307 17.78 4.12 -13.46
CA HIS A 307 16.73 3.77 -12.50
C HIS A 307 17.11 4.31 -11.12
N TRP A 308 16.14 4.90 -10.38
CA TRP A 308 16.37 5.53 -9.08
C TRP A 308 17.01 4.58 -8.05
N ASP A 309 16.67 3.30 -8.10
CA ASP A 309 17.31 2.24 -7.31
C ASP A 309 18.85 2.28 -7.38
N LEU A 310 19.44 2.63 -8.52
CA LEU A 310 20.90 2.70 -8.63
C LEU A 310 21.50 3.83 -7.79
N TYR A 311 20.79 4.96 -7.67
CA TYR A 311 21.23 6.05 -6.80
C TYR A 311 21.15 5.63 -5.33
N TRP A 312 20.05 4.95 -4.95
CA TRP A 312 19.84 4.47 -3.59
C TRP A 312 20.86 3.42 -3.18
N ARG A 313 21.19 2.50 -4.09
CA ARG A 313 22.21 1.47 -3.86
C ARG A 313 23.62 2.03 -3.80
N LEU A 314 23.96 3.05 -4.59
CA LEU A 314 25.25 3.72 -4.49
C LEU A 314 25.47 4.29 -3.09
N PHE A 315 24.42 4.87 -2.49
CA PHE A 315 24.45 5.36 -1.13
C PHE A 315 24.03 4.32 -0.07
N SER A 316 23.84 3.05 -0.42
CA SER A 316 23.44 2.03 0.57
C SER A 316 24.62 1.62 1.46
N HIS A 317 24.40 1.58 2.78
CA HIS A 317 25.41 1.08 3.72
C HIS A 317 25.65 -0.42 3.52
N TRP A 318 24.59 -1.17 3.19
CA TRP A 318 24.68 -2.59 2.88
C TRP A 318 25.57 -2.89 1.69
N GLU A 319 25.47 -2.07 0.63
CA GLU A 319 26.27 -2.24 -0.59
C GLU A 319 27.74 -1.86 -0.35
N ASN A 320 28.02 -1.02 0.67
CA ASN A 320 29.37 -0.61 1.05
C ASN A 320 30.18 -0.05 -0.15
N ALA A 321 29.50 0.68 -1.04
CA ALA A 321 30.14 1.37 -2.15
C ALA A 321 30.90 2.61 -1.66
N ILE A 322 30.35 3.32 -0.67
CA ILE A 322 30.92 4.55 -0.10
C ILE A 322 31.22 4.29 1.39
N GLU A 323 32.39 4.74 1.85
CA GLU A 323 32.78 4.62 3.26
C GLU A 323 31.78 5.33 4.20
N PRO A 324 31.44 4.77 5.38
CA PRO A 324 30.39 5.30 6.25
C PRO A 324 30.51 6.79 6.62
N SER A 325 31.74 7.27 6.81
CA SER A 325 31.99 8.69 7.13
C SER A 325 31.72 9.62 5.95
N ALA A 326 32.06 9.18 4.73
CA ALA A 326 31.76 9.91 3.50
C ALA A 326 30.26 9.85 3.21
N LEU A 327 29.65 8.69 3.38
CA LEU A 327 28.22 8.46 3.22
C LEU A 327 27.39 9.43 4.08
N ASN A 328 27.65 9.47 5.39
CA ASN A 328 26.95 10.37 6.31
C ASN A 328 27.13 11.86 5.93
N ARG A 329 28.35 12.25 5.52
CA ARG A 329 28.63 13.63 5.09
C ARG A 329 27.85 14.00 3.82
N ARG A 330 27.84 13.13 2.81
CA ARG A 330 27.18 13.37 1.51
C ARG A 330 25.67 13.44 1.66
N LEU A 331 25.07 12.47 2.35
CA LEU A 331 23.63 12.51 2.60
C LEU A 331 23.23 13.65 3.54
N GLY A 332 24.07 13.98 4.53
CA GLY A 332 23.85 15.14 5.38
C GLY A 332 23.82 16.45 4.59
N HIS A 333 24.63 16.56 3.53
CA HIS A 333 24.61 17.68 2.60
C HIS A 333 23.30 17.72 1.80
N VAL A 334 22.90 16.61 1.17
CA VAL A 334 21.63 16.50 0.43
C VAL A 334 20.45 16.87 1.32
N ARG A 335 20.34 16.28 2.52
CA ARG A 335 19.28 16.59 3.50
C ARG A 335 19.21 18.07 3.82
N SER A 336 20.36 18.69 4.14
CA SER A 336 20.39 20.10 4.54
C SER A 336 19.87 21.02 3.44
N LEU A 337 20.15 20.70 2.18
CA LEU A 337 19.66 21.45 1.02
C LEU A 337 18.18 21.17 0.74
N ALA A 338 17.80 19.89 0.69
CA ALA A 338 16.44 19.45 0.39
C ALA A 338 15.43 19.97 1.42
N HIS A 339 15.71 19.81 2.72
CA HIS A 339 14.83 20.28 3.78
C HIS A 339 14.63 21.80 3.71
N ARG A 340 15.73 22.55 3.49
CA ARG A 340 15.65 24.00 3.32
C ARG A 340 14.80 24.37 2.11
N ALA A 341 15.01 23.73 0.96
CA ALA A 341 14.23 23.99 -0.24
C ALA A 341 12.75 23.65 -0.06
N SER A 342 12.45 22.60 0.71
CA SER A 342 11.08 22.24 1.08
C SER A 342 10.44 23.26 2.03
N ASP A 343 11.19 24.00 2.84
CA ASP A 343 10.64 25.03 3.74
C ASP A 343 10.65 26.45 3.15
N LEU A 344 11.37 26.70 2.06
CA LEU A 344 11.39 28.00 1.37
C LEU A 344 10.04 28.31 0.72
N ASN A 345 9.71 29.61 0.64
CA ASN A 345 8.47 30.11 0.05
C ASN A 345 8.52 30.23 -1.49
N ASP A 346 9.57 29.72 -2.12
CA ASP A 346 9.80 29.85 -3.56
C ASP A 346 8.81 28.99 -4.37
N ARG A 347 8.29 27.90 -3.77
CA ARG A 347 7.27 27.02 -4.34
C ARG A 347 5.90 27.34 -3.71
N PRO A 348 4.94 27.91 -4.46
CA PRO A 348 3.65 28.30 -3.89
C PRO A 348 2.77 27.10 -3.59
N TRP A 349 1.99 27.19 -2.51
CA TRP A 349 0.90 26.25 -2.25
C TRP A 349 -0.24 26.46 -3.24
N VAL A 350 -0.69 25.37 -3.84
CA VAL A 350 -1.87 25.33 -4.72
C VAL A 350 -2.98 24.57 -4.01
N VAL A 351 -4.21 25.07 -4.05
CA VAL A 351 -5.38 24.35 -3.54
C VAL A 351 -6.24 23.98 -4.74
N SER A 352 -6.35 22.68 -5.03
CA SER A 352 -7.27 22.18 -6.06
C SER A 352 -8.53 21.60 -5.42
N LYS A 353 -9.67 21.88 -6.04
CA LYS A 353 -10.93 21.17 -5.78
C LYS A 353 -11.15 20.00 -6.75
N ASP A 354 -10.49 20.09 -7.90
CA ASP A 354 -10.54 19.10 -8.97
C ASP A 354 -9.37 18.13 -8.84
N ALA A 355 -9.44 17.02 -9.57
CA ALA A 355 -8.32 16.11 -9.66
C ALA A 355 -7.11 16.79 -10.32
N ILE A 356 -5.92 16.47 -9.81
CA ILE A 356 -4.63 17.04 -10.21
C ILE A 356 -4.08 16.22 -11.37
N ASP A 357 -3.69 16.89 -12.46
CA ASP A 357 -2.86 16.32 -13.52
C ASP A 357 -1.40 16.42 -13.09
N VAL A 358 -0.88 15.37 -12.45
CA VAL A 358 0.46 15.38 -11.86
C VAL A 358 1.54 15.46 -12.94
N SER A 359 1.28 14.83 -14.10
CA SER A 359 2.20 14.82 -15.24
C SER A 359 2.47 16.21 -15.85
N ALA A 360 1.57 17.17 -15.61
CA ALA A 360 1.69 18.55 -16.06
C ALA A 360 2.51 19.45 -15.10
N HIS A 361 2.92 18.92 -13.95
CA HIS A 361 3.67 19.66 -12.93
C HIS A 361 5.19 19.42 -13.03
N GLU A 362 5.96 20.31 -12.38
CA GLU A 362 7.42 20.21 -12.31
C GLU A 362 7.86 18.84 -11.76
N GLU A 363 8.87 18.24 -12.41
CA GLU A 363 9.39 16.89 -12.13
C GLU A 363 8.35 15.77 -12.14
N GLN A 364 7.13 16.07 -12.62
CA GLN A 364 6.00 15.14 -12.66
C GLN A 364 5.66 14.57 -11.27
N THR A 365 5.87 15.41 -10.26
CA THR A 365 5.67 15.08 -8.85
C THR A 365 4.88 16.20 -8.16
N VAL A 366 3.94 15.81 -7.31
CA VAL A 366 3.29 16.72 -6.36
C VAL A 366 3.34 16.13 -4.96
N PHE A 367 3.27 17.01 -3.96
CA PHE A 367 3.19 16.65 -2.55
C PHE A 367 1.89 17.18 -1.94
N PRO A 368 0.80 16.39 -2.02
CA PRO A 368 -0.46 16.72 -1.40
C PRO A 368 -0.40 16.60 0.13
N ALA A 369 -1.16 17.45 0.82
CA ALA A 369 -1.31 17.41 2.27
C ALA A 369 -2.16 16.22 2.75
N SER A 370 -2.48 16.22 4.05
CA SER A 370 -3.08 15.06 4.71
C SER A 370 -4.44 14.66 4.16
N SER A 371 -4.66 13.35 4.09
CA SER A 371 -5.95 12.75 3.71
C SER A 371 -6.06 11.32 4.23
N SER A 372 -7.30 10.90 4.48
CA SER A 372 -7.65 9.49 4.74
C SER A 372 -8.41 8.84 3.58
N CYS A 373 -8.63 9.58 2.49
CA CYS A 373 -9.32 9.08 1.32
C CYS A 373 -8.82 9.79 0.06
N THR A 374 -8.12 9.04 -0.78
CA THR A 374 -7.46 9.49 -2.00
C THR A 374 -7.75 8.53 -3.14
N ALA A 375 -7.64 9.01 -4.37
CA ALA A 375 -7.88 8.22 -5.57
C ALA A 375 -6.89 8.60 -6.67
N GLU A 376 -6.39 7.61 -7.38
CA GLU A 376 -5.75 7.78 -8.68
C GLU A 376 -6.62 7.16 -9.75
N PHE A 377 -6.82 7.85 -10.87
CA PHE A 377 -7.66 7.36 -11.95
C PHE A 377 -7.15 7.79 -13.32
N ASP A 378 -7.53 7.03 -14.34
CA ASP A 378 -7.35 7.38 -15.74
C ASP A 378 -8.61 8.04 -16.29
N SER A 379 -8.48 9.29 -16.72
CA SER A 379 -9.57 10.13 -17.20
C SER A 379 -10.23 9.59 -18.48
N ARG A 380 -9.54 8.73 -19.24
CA ARG A 380 -10.04 8.17 -20.50
C ARG A 380 -10.83 6.88 -20.31
N THR A 381 -10.30 5.92 -19.56
CA THR A 381 -10.90 4.60 -19.36
C THR A 381 -11.83 4.55 -18.14
N GLY A 382 -11.71 5.52 -17.23
CA GLY A 382 -12.42 5.53 -15.96
C GLY A 382 -11.86 4.54 -14.94
N ARG A 383 -10.74 3.87 -15.24
CA ARG A 383 -10.01 3.03 -14.30
C ARG A 383 -9.64 3.86 -13.08
N CYS A 384 -9.90 3.36 -11.88
CA CYS A 384 -9.66 4.08 -10.65
C CYS A 384 -9.23 3.13 -9.53
N MET A 385 -8.17 3.54 -8.84
CA MET A 385 -7.72 2.99 -7.57
C MET A 385 -8.05 3.98 -6.46
N ILE A 386 -8.67 3.51 -5.38
CA ILE A 386 -9.04 4.31 -4.20
C ILE A 386 -8.33 3.76 -2.98
N TRP A 387 -7.71 4.63 -2.19
CA TRP A 387 -7.25 4.31 -0.85
C TRP A 387 -8.18 4.92 0.19
N LEU A 388 -8.67 4.08 1.09
CA LEU A 388 -9.35 4.47 2.31
C LEU A 388 -8.50 4.06 3.50
N THR A 389 -8.22 4.99 4.42
CA THR A 389 -7.40 4.69 5.60
C THR A 389 -8.15 4.99 6.90
N THR A 390 -7.92 4.17 7.94
CA THR A 390 -8.52 4.41 9.27
C THR A 390 -7.93 5.61 10.00
N GLN A 391 -6.71 6.01 9.62
CA GLN A 391 -6.04 7.23 10.07
C GLN A 391 -5.48 7.94 8.85
N SER A 392 -5.50 9.27 8.85
CA SER A 392 -4.98 10.05 7.72
C SER A 392 -3.47 9.87 7.60
N SER A 393 -2.97 9.71 6.37
CA SER A 393 -1.57 10.01 6.09
C SER A 393 -1.39 11.52 6.22
N GLY A 394 -0.30 11.96 6.86
CA GLY A 394 0.00 13.39 7.05
C GLY A 394 0.39 14.12 5.75
N ALA A 395 0.87 13.40 4.76
CA ALA A 395 1.33 13.88 3.47
C ALA A 395 1.37 12.73 2.47
N PHE A 396 1.49 13.06 1.19
CA PHE A 396 1.73 12.11 0.11
C PHE A 396 2.82 12.63 -0.82
N GLN A 397 3.49 11.71 -1.51
CA GLN A 397 4.29 11.99 -2.70
C GLN A 397 3.64 11.25 -3.85
N ILE A 398 3.16 12.00 -4.84
CA ILE A 398 2.49 11.43 -6.00
C ILE A 398 3.33 11.74 -7.22
N VAL A 399 3.68 10.70 -7.98
CA VAL A 399 4.52 10.79 -9.16
C VAL A 399 3.79 10.15 -10.33
N GLN A 400 3.75 10.83 -11.48
CA GLN A 400 3.14 10.30 -12.71
C GLN A 400 4.02 10.64 -13.91
N ARG A 401 4.90 9.74 -14.32
CA ARG A 401 5.90 9.97 -15.39
C ARG A 401 5.50 9.26 -16.69
N PRO A 402 4.88 9.95 -17.67
CA PRO A 402 4.47 9.33 -18.92
C PRO A 402 5.64 8.71 -19.70
N GLN A 403 6.85 9.27 -19.58
CA GLN A 403 8.02 8.80 -20.32
C GLN A 403 8.35 7.34 -19.99
N SER A 404 8.31 6.94 -18.73
CA SER A 404 8.51 5.55 -18.31
C SER A 404 7.20 4.77 -18.10
N GLY A 405 6.08 5.49 -18.04
CA GLY A 405 4.79 4.96 -17.61
C GLY A 405 4.70 4.65 -16.12
N TRP A 406 5.65 5.14 -15.33
CA TRP A 406 5.71 4.90 -13.89
C TRP A 406 4.77 5.84 -13.13
N VAL A 407 3.99 5.25 -12.25
CA VAL A 407 3.16 5.96 -11.26
C VAL A 407 3.57 5.50 -9.87
N ASN A 408 3.71 6.44 -8.94
CA ASN A 408 3.98 6.15 -7.52
C ASN A 408 3.02 6.92 -6.62
N TRP A 409 2.44 6.20 -5.66
CA TRP A 409 1.53 6.72 -4.66
C TRP A 409 2.10 6.50 -3.26
N GLY A 410 2.99 7.38 -2.81
CA GLY A 410 3.73 7.27 -1.55
C GLY A 410 3.15 8.08 -0.39
N THR A 411 3.42 7.67 0.86
CA THR A 411 2.99 8.36 2.10
C THR A 411 4.08 9.15 2.81
N ASN A 412 4.94 9.84 2.06
CA ASN A 412 6.02 10.71 2.51
C ASN A 412 5.75 12.18 2.15
N GLY A 413 6.35 13.10 2.91
CA GLY A 413 6.36 14.53 2.60
C GLY A 413 7.54 14.97 1.74
N GLU A 414 7.57 16.26 1.39
CA GLU A 414 8.61 16.89 0.54
C GLU A 414 10.02 16.85 1.10
N ASN A 415 10.15 16.64 2.41
CA ASN A 415 11.42 16.44 3.10
C ASN A 415 11.68 14.94 3.38
N GLU A 416 10.94 14.07 2.70
CA GLU A 416 11.00 12.62 2.82
C GLU A 416 10.61 12.07 4.20
N CYS A 417 9.94 12.89 4.99
CA CYS A 417 9.42 12.50 6.29
C CYS A 417 8.18 11.60 6.13
N PRO A 418 8.11 10.43 6.79
CA PRO A 418 6.99 9.53 6.72
C PRO A 418 5.75 10.12 7.36
N ALA A 419 4.61 9.76 6.80
CA ALA A 419 3.37 10.40 7.17
C ALA A 419 2.25 9.42 7.54
N LEU A 420 2.38 8.12 7.25
CA LEU A 420 1.34 7.15 7.60
C LEU A 420 1.59 6.53 8.98
N PRO A 421 0.66 6.61 9.94
CA PRO A 421 0.81 5.93 11.23
C PRO A 421 0.83 4.39 11.07
N ILE A 422 1.70 3.70 11.82
CA ILE A 422 1.67 2.23 11.95
C ILE A 422 0.29 1.76 12.45
N GLY A 423 -0.13 0.57 12.01
CA GLY A 423 -1.42 -0.01 12.38
C GLY A 423 -2.62 0.61 11.65
N THR A 424 -2.38 1.58 10.76
CA THR A 424 -3.43 2.11 9.88
C THR A 424 -3.90 1.02 8.93
N LYS A 425 -5.21 0.74 8.92
CA LYS A 425 -5.81 -0.13 7.91
C LYS A 425 -5.98 0.66 6.63
N ILE A 426 -5.53 0.09 5.52
CA ILE A 426 -5.69 0.63 4.17
C ILE A 426 -6.62 -0.30 3.41
N ARG A 427 -7.76 0.21 2.97
CA ARG A 427 -8.66 -0.47 2.03
C ARG A 427 -8.36 0.07 0.64
N THR A 428 -8.01 -0.85 -0.24
CA THR A 428 -7.70 -0.58 -1.63
C THR A 428 -8.86 -1.05 -2.47
N ILE A 429 -9.51 -0.14 -3.20
CA ILE A 429 -10.65 -0.43 -4.07
C ILE A 429 -10.23 -0.17 -5.51
N TYR A 430 -10.52 -1.09 -6.43
CA TYR A 430 -10.15 -0.93 -7.82
C TYR A 430 -11.27 -1.30 -8.79
N GLY A 431 -11.50 -0.43 -9.77
CA GLY A 431 -12.45 -0.69 -10.85
C GLY A 431 -12.75 0.57 -11.68
N PRO A 432 -13.79 0.53 -12.53
CA PRO A 432 -14.14 1.63 -13.41
C PRO A 432 -14.93 2.73 -12.66
N PHE A 433 -14.30 3.35 -11.66
CA PHE A 433 -14.94 4.31 -10.75
C PHE A 433 -14.54 5.78 -10.98
N GLY A 434 -13.76 6.12 -12.00
CA GLY A 434 -13.18 7.46 -12.18
C GLY A 434 -14.15 8.63 -11.95
N ASP A 435 -15.37 8.56 -12.47
CA ASP A 435 -16.37 9.63 -12.32
C ASP A 435 -17.18 9.58 -11.00
N ARG A 436 -17.15 8.45 -10.29
CA ARG A 436 -17.99 8.19 -9.09
C ARG A 436 -17.19 7.62 -7.92
N TRP A 437 -15.89 7.86 -7.90
CA TRP A 437 -14.99 7.24 -6.93
C TRP A 437 -15.34 7.65 -5.49
N ARG A 438 -15.85 8.87 -5.28
CA ARG A 438 -16.30 9.33 -3.95
C ARG A 438 -17.52 8.55 -3.45
N ASP A 439 -18.49 8.26 -4.32
CA ASP A 439 -19.65 7.45 -3.97
C ASP A 439 -19.20 6.03 -3.59
N ARG A 440 -18.33 5.42 -4.41
CA ARG A 440 -17.75 4.10 -4.13
C ARG A 440 -16.96 4.08 -2.82
N ALA A 441 -16.20 5.15 -2.54
CA ALA A 441 -15.46 5.31 -1.30
C ALA A 441 -16.39 5.41 -0.09
N ASP A 442 -17.49 6.16 -0.20
CA ASP A 442 -18.48 6.31 0.86
C ASP A 442 -19.20 5.01 1.18
N GLU A 443 -19.56 4.24 0.16
CA GLU A 443 -20.14 2.90 0.34
C GLU A 443 -19.22 1.99 1.17
N SER A 444 -17.88 2.09 1.04
CA SER A 444 -16.92 1.13 1.60
C SER A 444 -16.09 1.62 2.79
N ARG A 445 -16.57 2.63 3.53
CA ARG A 445 -15.90 3.09 4.76
C ARG A 445 -15.82 1.98 5.81
N PHE A 446 -14.68 1.86 6.50
CA PHE A 446 -14.44 0.84 7.53
C PHE A 446 -15.50 0.79 8.63
N ASP A 447 -15.94 1.95 9.13
CA ASP A 447 -16.94 2.04 10.21
C ASP A 447 -18.37 2.27 9.70
N GLY A 448 -18.58 2.16 8.38
CA GLY A 448 -19.87 2.38 7.75
C GLY A 448 -20.91 1.36 8.19
N VAL A 449 -20.51 0.09 8.29
CA VAL A 449 -21.39 -1.04 8.60
C VAL A 449 -21.11 -1.57 10.00
N ARG A 450 -22.15 -1.73 10.82
CA ARG A 450 -22.06 -2.34 12.14
C ARG A 450 -23.14 -3.40 12.30
N VAL A 451 -22.77 -4.54 12.88
CA VAL A 451 -23.72 -5.61 13.21
C VAL A 451 -23.77 -5.78 14.72
N ALA A 452 -24.96 -5.62 15.30
CA ALA A 452 -25.15 -5.67 16.75
C ALA A 452 -26.32 -6.60 17.12
N PRO A 453 -26.29 -7.25 18.29
CA PRO A 453 -27.42 -8.08 18.74
C PRO A 453 -28.71 -7.29 18.68
N ARG A 454 -29.76 -7.88 18.12
CA ARG A 454 -31.09 -7.25 18.10
C ARG A 454 -31.61 -7.21 19.53
N LEU A 455 -31.69 -6.01 20.12
CA LEU A 455 -32.32 -5.82 21.42
C LEU A 455 -33.83 -6.10 21.25
N SER A 456 -34.34 -7.06 22.03
CA SER A 456 -35.75 -7.50 22.02
C SER A 456 -36.72 -6.41 22.41
#